data_AF-A0A073B637-F1
#
_entry.id   AF-A0A073B637-F1
#
_cell.length_a   1.000
_cell.length_b   1.000
_cell.length_c   1.000
_cell.angle_alpha   90.00
_cell.angle_beta   90.00
_cell.angle_gamma   90.00
#
_symmetry.space_group_name_H-M   'P 1'
#
loop_
_entity.id
_entity.type
_entity.pdbx_description
1 polymer ?
#
loop_
_entity_poly.entity_id
_entity_poly.type
_entity_poly.pdbx_seq_one_letter_code
_entity_poly.pdbx_strand_id
1 'polypeptide(L)'
;MRELMAIIKLGTLYCYTTEDNIGGDHPYLKLDGEKVWGPVRMTDGQSERIGATHGFSGSVVVELFEEDDLDPDDLLGRHTLSEGSGKVEFARDGAHYVLDYEIN
;
A
#
# COMPACT_ATOMS: atom_id res chain seq x y z
N MET A 1 -19.86 -16.08 -19.31
CA MET A 1 -18.85 -16.68 -18.42
C MET A 1 -18.99 -15.98 -17.08
N ARG A 2 -18.95 -16.71 -15.96
CA ARG A 2 -18.94 -16.08 -14.63
C ARG A 2 -17.50 -15.71 -14.35
N GLU A 3 -17.17 -14.42 -14.28
CA GLU A 3 -15.85 -14.02 -13.81
C GLU A 3 -15.69 -14.54 -12.38
N LEU A 4 -14.59 -15.25 -12.13
CA LEU A 4 -14.23 -15.67 -10.79
C LEU A 4 -13.75 -14.43 -10.05
N MET A 5 -14.42 -14.08 -8.96
CA MET A 5 -13.97 -13.02 -8.07
C MET A 5 -12.86 -13.57 -7.18
N ALA A 6 -11.71 -12.91 -7.22
CA ALA A 6 -10.60 -13.15 -6.30
C ALA A 6 -10.65 -12.12 -5.15
N ILE A 7 -10.01 -12.45 -4.03
CA ILE A 7 -9.91 -11.57 -2.86
C ILE A 7 -8.44 -11.34 -2.56
N ILE A 8 -8.00 -10.09 -2.58
CA ILE A 8 -6.72 -9.70 -2.01
C ILE A 8 -6.89 -9.40 -0.52
N LYS A 9 -5.92 -9.83 0.28
CA LYS A 9 -5.75 -9.49 1.69
C LYS A 9 -4.39 -8.82 1.88
N LEU A 10 -4.41 -7.62 2.43
CA LEU A 10 -3.20 -6.89 2.80
C LEU A 10 -2.80 -7.24 4.23
N GLY A 11 -1.53 -7.59 4.43
CA GLY A 11 -1.01 -7.96 5.74
C GLY A 11 -0.29 -6.80 6.42
N THR A 12 1.04 -6.74 6.34
CA THR A 12 1.87 -5.74 7.03
C THR A 12 2.53 -4.79 6.04
N LEU A 13 2.51 -3.50 6.36
CA LEU A 13 3.35 -2.49 5.73
C LEU A 13 4.55 -2.22 6.64
N TYR A 14 5.76 -2.39 6.13
CA TYR A 14 7.00 -2.07 6.82
C TYR A 14 7.64 -0.82 6.20
N CYS A 15 8.02 0.15 7.02
CA CYS A 15 8.76 1.35 6.60
C CYS A 15 10.26 1.12 6.80
N TYR A 16 11.04 1.11 5.71
CA TYR A 16 12.50 1.12 5.78
C TYR A 16 13.04 2.53 6.02
N THR A 17 12.52 3.51 5.30
CA THR A 17 12.97 4.90 5.34
C THR A 17 11.81 5.83 4.99
N THR A 18 11.60 6.89 5.76
CA THR A 18 10.68 8.00 5.46
C THR A 18 11.37 9.08 4.62
N GLU A 19 10.61 9.91 3.91
CA GLU A 19 11.18 11.05 3.17
C GLU A 19 11.73 12.11 4.14
N ASP A 20 11.00 12.35 5.24
CA ASP A 20 11.33 13.39 6.20
C ASP A 20 12.00 12.86 7.47
N ASN A 21 13.16 13.45 7.80
CA ASN A 21 13.84 13.21 9.08
C ASN A 21 13.10 13.85 10.29
N ILE A 22 12.10 14.71 10.04
CA ILE A 22 11.30 15.39 11.07
C ILE A 22 9.84 15.38 10.65
N GLY A 23 9.02 14.57 11.31
CA GLY A 23 7.57 14.56 11.07
C GLY A 23 7.01 13.16 10.97
N GLY A 24 7.74 12.25 10.34
CA GLY A 24 7.24 10.92 9.97
C GLY A 24 6.19 11.03 8.87
N ASP A 25 6.20 10.05 7.99
CA ASP A 25 5.29 9.98 6.85
C ASP A 25 3.89 9.52 7.31
N HIS A 26 2.84 9.89 6.60
CA HIS A 26 1.44 9.51 6.77
C HIS A 26 0.93 8.62 5.61
N PRO A 27 1.51 7.42 5.41
CA PRO A 27 1.13 6.57 4.29
C PRO A 27 -0.33 6.12 4.35
N TYR A 28 -0.94 5.96 3.18
CA TYR A 28 -2.24 5.32 3.01
C TYR A 28 -2.27 4.44 1.75
N LEU A 29 -3.12 3.41 1.77
CA LEU A 29 -3.22 2.41 0.70
C LEU A 29 -4.52 2.52 -0.07
N LYS A 30 -4.44 2.39 -1.39
CA LYS A 30 -5.59 2.22 -2.28
C LYS A 30 -5.56 0.85 -2.97
N LEU A 31 -6.75 0.29 -3.15
CA LEU A 31 -7.01 -0.88 -3.99
C LEU A 31 -8.04 -0.48 -5.06
N ASP A 32 -7.68 -0.59 -6.34
CA ASP A 32 -8.48 -0.13 -7.48
C ASP A 32 -8.98 1.33 -7.32
N GLY A 33 -8.14 2.17 -6.72
CA GLY A 33 -8.43 3.59 -6.45
C GLY A 33 -9.23 3.86 -5.18
N GLU A 34 -9.78 2.84 -4.50
CA GLU A 34 -10.47 2.97 -3.22
C GLU A 34 -9.48 2.97 -2.05
N LYS A 35 -9.53 4.00 -1.17
CA LYS A 35 -8.69 4.04 0.04
C LYS A 35 -9.17 2.97 1.03
N VAL A 36 -8.31 2.00 1.34
CA VAL A 36 -8.64 0.84 2.20
C VAL A 36 -7.95 0.86 3.56
N TRP A 37 -6.93 1.70 3.72
CA TRP A 37 -6.18 1.87 4.97
C TRP A 37 -5.44 3.21 4.97
N GLY A 38 -5.14 3.75 6.15
CA GLY A 38 -4.43 5.01 6.34
C GLY A 38 -5.32 6.25 6.13
N PRO A 39 -4.76 7.46 6.29
CA PRO A 39 -3.37 7.76 6.63
C PRO A 39 -3.01 7.33 8.06
N VAL A 40 -1.80 6.81 8.26
CA VAL A 40 -1.24 6.48 9.58
C VAL A 40 0.20 6.95 9.63
N ARG A 41 0.56 7.69 10.67
CA ARG A 41 1.93 8.14 10.88
C ARG A 41 2.88 6.96 11.10
N MET A 42 3.91 6.84 10.26
CA MET A 42 4.98 5.86 10.36
C MET A 42 6.35 6.54 10.41
N THR A 43 7.33 5.88 11.02
CA THR A 43 8.75 6.27 11.02
C THR A 43 9.63 5.08 10.64
N ASP A 44 10.89 5.33 10.29
CA ASP A 44 11.90 4.30 9.99
C ASP A 44 11.84 3.09 10.94
N GLY A 45 11.79 1.91 10.35
CA GLY A 45 11.77 0.63 11.06
C GLY A 45 10.42 0.22 11.64
N GLN A 46 9.37 1.03 11.49
CA GLN A 46 8.03 0.69 11.97
C GLN A 46 7.29 -0.27 11.03
N SER A 47 6.38 -1.03 11.62
CA SER A 47 5.47 -1.93 10.92
C SER A 47 4.04 -1.65 11.33
N GLU A 48 3.14 -1.57 10.36
CA GLU A 48 1.71 -1.44 10.60
C GLU A 48 0.93 -2.60 10.01
N ARG A 49 -0.03 -3.12 10.78
CA ARG A 49 -0.92 -4.18 10.31
C ARG A 49 -2.11 -3.55 9.61
N ILE A 50 -2.28 -3.88 8.33
CA ILE A 50 -3.32 -3.35 7.47
C ILE A 50 -4.62 -4.12 7.67
N GLY A 51 -4.61 -5.44 7.40
CA GLY A 51 -5.78 -6.31 7.59
C GLY A 51 -6.96 -6.04 6.65
N ALA A 52 -6.79 -5.17 5.65
CA ALA A 52 -7.82 -4.87 4.66
C ALA A 52 -7.96 -5.99 3.64
N THR A 53 -9.18 -6.21 3.15
CA THR A 53 -9.48 -7.14 2.06
C THR A 53 -10.27 -6.45 0.98
N HIS A 54 -10.05 -6.82 -0.28
CA HIS A 54 -10.78 -6.26 -1.42
C HIS A 54 -11.04 -7.34 -2.47
N GLY A 55 -12.25 -7.34 -3.04
CA GLY A 55 -12.63 -8.27 -4.09
C GLY A 55 -12.37 -7.65 -5.47
N PHE A 56 -11.80 -8.40 -6.40
CA PHE A 56 -11.47 -7.91 -7.74
C PHE A 56 -11.71 -8.98 -8.82
N SER A 57 -11.69 -8.57 -10.09
CA SER A 57 -11.78 -9.45 -11.26
C SER A 57 -10.56 -9.28 -12.15
N GLY A 58 -9.89 -10.38 -12.48
CA GLY A 58 -8.68 -10.39 -13.32
C GLY A 58 -7.43 -9.90 -12.59
N SER A 59 -7.39 -8.63 -12.21
CA SER A 59 -6.28 -8.02 -11.47
C SER A 59 -6.75 -6.90 -10.55
N VAL A 60 -5.99 -6.64 -9.50
CA VAL A 60 -6.15 -5.49 -8.59
C VAL A 60 -4.95 -4.56 -8.71
N VAL A 61 -5.21 -3.26 -8.71
CA VAL A 61 -4.19 -2.21 -8.63
C VAL A 61 -3.97 -1.85 -7.16
N VAL A 62 -2.74 -2.00 -6.68
CA VAL A 62 -2.33 -1.64 -5.32
C VAL A 62 -1.47 -0.39 -5.38
N GLU A 63 -1.84 0.64 -4.64
CA GLU A 63 -1.13 1.92 -4.62
C GLU A 63 -0.85 2.35 -3.20
N LEU A 64 0.37 2.83 -2.95
CA LEU A 64 0.75 3.50 -1.72
C LEU A 64 0.93 5.00 -2.02
N PHE A 65 0.30 5.82 -1.20
CA PHE A 65 0.41 7.26 -1.26
C PHE A 65 0.92 7.79 0.07
N GLU A 66 1.54 8.96 0.01
CA GLU A 66 1.89 9.80 1.13
C GLU A 66 0.91 10.98 1.21
N GLU A 67 0.35 11.23 2.40
CA GLU A 67 -0.46 12.44 2.63
C GLU A 67 0.48 13.57 3.08
N ASP A 68 0.70 14.56 2.21
CA ASP A 68 1.35 15.82 2.57
C ASP A 68 0.28 16.85 2.94
N ASP A 69 0.50 17.59 4.02
CA ASP A 69 -0.43 18.62 4.51
C ASP A 69 -0.54 19.83 3.55
N LEU A 70 0.50 20.11 2.74
CA LEU A 70 0.60 21.32 1.92
C LEU A 70 0.74 21.07 0.41
N ASP A 71 1.09 19.86 -0.02
CA ASP A 71 1.22 19.44 -1.41
C ASP A 71 0.23 18.31 -1.77
N PRO A 72 -0.06 18.07 -3.06
CA PRO A 72 -0.93 16.97 -3.46
C PRO A 72 -0.37 15.61 -3.03
N ASP A 73 -1.23 14.70 -2.53
CA ASP A 73 -0.81 13.36 -2.12
C ASP A 73 0.13 12.67 -3.12
N ASP A 74 1.30 12.28 -2.65
CA ASP A 74 2.35 11.73 -3.50
C ASP A 74 2.18 10.23 -3.69
N LEU A 75 2.03 9.81 -4.95
CA LEU A 75 2.02 8.38 -5.31
C LEU A 75 3.43 7.79 -5.16
N LEU A 76 3.68 7.10 -4.05
CA LEU A 76 4.96 6.42 -3.77
C LEU A 76 5.17 5.17 -4.64
N GLY A 77 4.09 4.55 -5.12
CA GLY A 77 4.20 3.53 -6.16
C GLY A 77 2.90 2.76 -6.42
N ARG A 78 2.93 1.96 -7.48
CA ARG A 78 1.77 1.22 -7.99
C ARG A 78 2.19 -0.18 -8.46
N HIS A 79 1.41 -1.19 -8.08
CA HIS A 79 1.54 -2.57 -8.55
C HIS A 79 0.22 -3.09 -9.12
N THR A 80 0.29 -3.99 -10.09
CA THR A 80 -0.88 -4.73 -10.59
C THR A 80 -0.68 -6.20 -10.32
N LEU A 81 -1.58 -6.77 -9.52
CA LEU A 81 -1.48 -8.14 -9.02
C LEU A 81 -2.69 -8.95 -9.46
N SER A 82 -2.51 -10.21 -9.81
CA SER A 82 -3.60 -11.09 -10.25
C SER A 82 -3.72 -12.38 -9.44
N GLU A 83 -2.63 -12.84 -8.82
CA GLU A 83 -2.60 -14.11 -8.07
C GLU A 83 -1.43 -14.18 -7.08
N GLY A 84 -1.50 -15.18 -6.19
CA GLY A 84 -0.40 -15.56 -5.30
C GLY A 84 -0.29 -14.73 -4.02
N SER A 85 0.80 -14.96 -3.31
CA SER A 85 1.15 -14.24 -2.07
C SER A 85 2.59 -13.79 -2.15
N GLY A 86 2.90 -12.63 -1.60
CA GLY A 86 4.25 -12.10 -1.69
C GLY A 86 4.40 -10.75 -1.01
N LYS A 87 5.42 -10.02 -1.46
CA LYS A 87 5.72 -8.66 -1.03
C LYS A 87 5.85 -7.77 -2.25
N VAL A 88 5.43 -6.52 -2.12
CA VAL A 88 5.66 -5.46 -3.10
C VAL A 88 6.37 -4.30 -2.42
N GLU A 89 7.30 -3.69 -3.15
CA GLU A 89 8.10 -2.56 -2.66
C GLU A 89 7.58 -1.26 -3.27
N PHE A 90 7.50 -0.21 -2.46
CA PHE A 90 7.21 1.16 -2.86
C PHE A 90 8.43 2.00 -2.50
N ALA A 91 9.20 2.42 -3.49
CA ALA A 91 10.44 3.15 -3.30
C ALA A 91 10.48 4.34 -4.27
N ARG A 92 10.19 5.52 -3.74
CA ARG A 92 10.11 6.76 -4.52
C ARG A 92 10.41 7.93 -3.60
N ASP A 93 11.03 8.97 -4.18
CA ASP A 93 11.22 10.30 -3.59
C ASP A 93 11.92 10.35 -2.21
N GLY A 94 12.54 9.24 -1.80
CA GLY A 94 13.31 9.09 -0.56
C GLY A 94 12.68 8.09 0.41
N ALA A 95 11.39 7.82 0.23
CA ALA A 95 10.64 6.82 0.96
C ALA A 95 10.92 5.40 0.47
N HIS A 96 10.87 4.43 1.38
CA HIS A 96 10.93 3.01 1.07
C HIS A 96 10.03 2.19 2.00
N TYR A 97 9.02 1.56 1.42
CA TYR A 97 8.05 0.71 2.09
C TYR A 97 7.94 -0.67 1.45
N VAL A 98 7.61 -1.68 2.25
CA VAL A 98 7.33 -3.03 1.77
C VAL A 98 6.02 -3.56 2.35
N LEU A 99 5.10 -3.94 1.48
CA LEU A 99 3.78 -4.47 1.83
C LEU A 99 3.70 -5.96 1.52
N ASP A 100 3.28 -6.79 2.47
CA ASP A 100 2.87 -8.17 2.17
C ASP A 100 1.39 -8.30 1.81
N TYR A 101 1.12 -9.25 0.91
CA TYR A 101 -0.22 -9.53 0.38
C TYR A 101 -0.43 -11.02 0.15
N GLU A 102 -1.70 -11.40 0.07
CA GLU A 102 -2.19 -12.73 -0.29
C GLU A 102 -3.44 -12.60 -1.15
N ILE A 103 -3.53 -13.35 -2.25
CA ILE A 103 -4.70 -13.42 -3.15
C ILE A 103 -5.27 -14.83 -3.13
N ASN A 104 -6.58 -14.93 -2.86
CA ASN A 104 -7.37 -16.16 -2.81
C ASN A 104 -8.51 -16.16 -3.81
#